data_AF-A0A1Q7QKS1-F1
#
_entry.id   AF-A0A1Q7QKS1-F1
#
_cell.length_a   1.000
_cell.length_b   1.000
_cell.length_c   1.000
_cell.angle_alpha   90.00
_cell.angle_beta   90.00
_cell.angle_gamma   90.00
#
_symmetry.space_group_name_H-M   'P 1'
#
loop_
_entity.id
_entity.type
_entity.pdbx_description
1 polymer ?
#
loop_
_entity_poly.entity_id
_entity_poly.type
_entity_poly.pdbx_seq_one_letter_code
_entity_poly.pdbx_strand_id
1 'polypeptide(L)'
;MNGNLALALQFIDTTEAIARGRERAVPEGGMFHKLRIFRAEHVIGGDEPLAMAERAQETFRGRHMVYFLEVLAARAWLEKRRFGRYSRTTEGELRLFDSTSAHGLRNSLAAQGFLT
;
A
#
# COMPACT_ATOMS: atom_id res chain seq x y z
N MET A 1 -7.56 2.34 13.47
CA MET A 1 -6.48 3.34 13.56
C MET A 1 -6.85 4.36 14.63
N ASN A 2 -6.29 4.25 15.83
CA ASN A 2 -6.27 5.35 16.81
C ASN A 2 -4.87 5.97 16.70
N GLY A 3 -4.77 7.13 16.06
CA GLY A 3 -3.51 7.80 15.79
C GLY A 3 -3.76 9.16 15.16
N ASN A 4 -2.78 10.05 15.21
CA ASN A 4 -2.91 11.39 14.64
C ASN A 4 -2.82 11.32 13.10
N LEU A 5 -3.96 11.09 12.45
CA LEU A 5 -4.09 10.98 11.00
C LEU A 5 -3.53 12.22 10.28
N ALA A 6 -3.83 13.43 10.78
CA ALA A 6 -3.35 14.67 10.18
C ALA A 6 -1.82 14.72 10.14
N LEU A 7 -1.17 14.37 11.25
CA LEU A 7 0.30 14.31 11.33
C LEU A 7 0.88 13.23 10.41
N ALA A 8 0.24 12.06 10.31
CA ALA A 8 0.66 11.02 9.39
C ALA A 8 0.62 11.49 7.92
N LEU A 9 -0.48 12.13 7.51
CA LEU A 9 -0.61 12.67 6.15
C LEU A 9 0.42 13.77 5.86
N GLN A 10 0.77 14.59 6.85
CA GLN A 10 1.82 15.60 6.73
C GLN A 10 3.22 14.99 6.55
N PHE A 11 3.55 13.93 7.29
CA PHE A 11 4.83 13.23 7.12
C PHE A 11 4.93 12.53 5.77
N ILE A 12 3.82 11.95 5.29
CA ILE A 12 3.79 11.34 3.96
C ILE A 12 4.00 12.42 2.89
N ASP A 13 3.32 13.57 2.97
CA ASP A 13 3.50 14.67 2.03
C ASP A 13 4.96 15.17 1.97
N THR A 14 5.59 15.34 3.14
CA THR A 14 7.01 15.71 3.23
C THR A 14 7.90 14.65 2.56
N THR A 15 7.61 13.38 2.78
CA THR A 15 8.36 12.28 2.16
C THR A 15 8.21 12.27 0.65
N GLU A 16 7.00 12.50 0.13
CA GLU A 16 6.75 12.65 -1.31
C GLU A 16 7.48 13.86 -1.91
N ALA A 17 7.52 14.99 -1.21
CA ALA A 17 8.24 16.18 -1.64
C ALA A 17 9.76 15.92 -1.72
N ILE A 18 10.34 15.23 -0.74
CA ILE A 18 11.76 14.86 -0.73
C ILE A 18 12.09 13.88 -1.86
N ALA A 19 11.21 12.92 -2.13
CA ALA A 19 11.40 11.90 -3.16
C ALA A 19 11.09 12.39 -4.58
N ARG A 20 10.54 13.60 -4.75
CA ARG A 20 10.06 14.12 -6.03
C ARG A 20 11.16 14.09 -7.10
N GLY A 21 10.85 13.47 -8.24
CA GLY A 21 11.78 13.31 -9.37
C GLY A 21 12.84 12.21 -9.18
N ARG A 22 12.83 11.52 -8.04
CA ARG A 22 13.74 10.41 -7.70
C ARG A 22 13.02 9.27 -6.99
N GLU A 23 11.74 9.10 -7.26
CA GLU A 23 10.86 8.13 -6.59
C GLU A 23 11.37 6.69 -6.77
N ARG A 24 11.98 6.40 -7.92
CA ARG A 24 12.58 5.08 -8.23
C ARG A 24 13.85 4.78 -7.42
N ALA A 25 14.48 5.81 -6.83
CA ALA A 25 15.68 5.66 -6.02
C ALA A 25 15.37 5.51 -4.51
N VAL A 26 14.09 5.50 -4.13
CA VAL A 26 13.70 5.29 -2.72
C VAL A 26 14.00 3.83 -2.33
N PRO A 27 14.85 3.59 -1.31
CA PRO A 27 15.23 2.23 -0.93
C PRO A 27 14.05 1.37 -0.46
N GLU A 28 13.05 1.97 0.17
CA GLU A 28 11.84 1.28 0.65
C GLU A 28 10.66 1.53 -0.29
N GLY A 29 10.78 1.08 -1.54
CA GLY A 29 9.83 1.38 -2.62
C GLY A 29 8.40 0.91 -2.33
N GLY A 30 8.23 -0.30 -1.78
CA GLY A 30 6.91 -0.84 -1.41
C GLY A 30 6.21 0.02 -0.37
N MET A 31 6.89 0.28 0.75
CA MET A 31 6.41 1.15 1.82
C MET A 31 6.09 2.55 1.30
N PHE A 32 6.96 3.13 0.48
CA PHE A 32 6.73 4.45 -0.11
C PHE A 32 5.44 4.49 -0.91
N HIS A 33 5.22 3.53 -1.82
CA HIS A 33 3.99 3.47 -2.61
C HIS A 33 2.75 3.19 -1.74
N LYS A 34 2.85 2.29 -0.74
CA LYS A 34 1.78 2.03 0.24
C LYS A 34 1.33 3.31 0.94
N LEU A 35 2.28 4.13 1.41
CA LEU A 35 1.99 5.40 2.08
C LEU A 35 1.38 6.45 1.13
N ARG A 36 1.87 6.51 -0.11
CA ARG A 36 1.30 7.41 -1.14
C ARG A 36 -0.15 7.06 -1.46
N ILE A 37 -0.47 5.78 -1.61
CA ILE A 37 -1.84 5.31 -1.85
C ILE A 37 -2.74 5.66 -0.66
N PHE A 38 -2.26 5.43 0.57
CA PHE A 38 -2.99 5.81 1.79
C PHE A 38 -3.29 7.31 1.81
N ARG A 39 -2.29 8.16 1.56
CA ARG A 39 -2.49 9.61 1.52
C ARG A 39 -3.42 10.05 0.39
N ALA A 40 -3.26 9.49 -0.81
CA ALA A 40 -4.10 9.83 -1.96
C ALA A 40 -5.57 9.53 -1.68
N GLU A 41 -5.89 8.42 -1.01
CA GLU A 41 -7.25 8.10 -0.58
C GLU A 41 -7.83 9.16 0.38
N HIS A 42 -7.02 9.67 1.30
CA HIS A 42 -7.47 10.65 2.29
C HIS A 42 -7.54 12.09 1.78
N VAL A 43 -6.71 12.45 0.79
CA VAL A 43 -6.56 13.85 0.32
C VAL A 43 -7.27 14.08 -1.02
N ILE A 44 -7.16 13.14 -1.95
CA ILE A 44 -7.66 13.28 -3.32
C ILE A 44 -8.99 12.52 -3.47
N GLY A 45 -9.04 11.28 -2.98
CA GLY A 45 -10.17 10.37 -3.20
C GLY A 45 -10.33 10.02 -4.69
N GLY A 46 -11.56 9.71 -5.13
CA GLY A 46 -11.86 9.38 -6.53
C GLY A 46 -11.13 8.14 -7.04
N ASP A 47 -10.92 7.93 -8.34
CA ASP A 47 -10.32 6.67 -8.83
C ASP A 47 -8.79 6.62 -8.74
N GLU A 48 -8.14 7.75 -8.49
CA GLU A 48 -6.66 7.88 -8.51
C GLU A 48 -5.93 6.91 -7.55
N PRO A 49 -6.34 6.73 -6.27
CA PRO A 49 -5.64 5.84 -5.35
C PRO A 49 -5.66 4.37 -5.80
N LEU A 50 -6.75 3.92 -6.46
CA LEU A 50 -6.83 2.58 -7.03
C LEU A 50 -5.89 2.45 -8.23
N ALA A 51 -5.89 3.43 -9.14
CA ALA A 51 -4.98 3.46 -10.28
C ALA A 51 -3.50 3.55 -9.85
N MET A 52 -3.19 4.23 -8.76
CA MET A 52 -1.85 4.25 -8.16
C MET A 52 -1.45 2.87 -7.62
N ALA A 53 -2.36 2.18 -6.93
CA ALA A 53 -2.12 0.85 -6.40
C ALA A 53 -1.87 -0.17 -7.52
N GLU A 54 -2.68 -0.14 -8.58
CA GLU A 54 -2.54 -1.01 -9.74
C GLU A 54 -1.19 -0.82 -10.44
N ARG A 55 -0.82 0.43 -10.80
CA ARG A 55 0.47 0.75 -11.41
C ARG A 55 1.66 0.31 -10.55
N ALA A 56 1.58 0.49 -9.23
CA ALA A 56 2.63 0.09 -8.32
C ALA A 56 2.74 -1.45 -8.20
N GLN A 57 1.62 -2.16 -8.16
CA GLN A 57 1.65 -3.63 -8.19
C GLN A 57 2.26 -4.17 -9.48
N GLU A 58 1.88 -3.64 -10.64
CA GLU A 58 2.48 -4.01 -11.93
C GLU A 58 3.98 -3.76 -11.96
N THR A 59 4.43 -2.63 -11.39
CA THR A 59 5.85 -2.27 -11.32
C THR A 59 6.67 -3.29 -10.53
N PHE A 60 6.15 -3.81 -9.43
CA PHE A 60 6.88 -4.72 -8.54
C PHE A 60 6.64 -6.20 -8.82
N ARG A 61 5.58 -6.54 -9.57
CA ARG A 61 5.22 -7.92 -9.91
C ARG A 61 6.39 -8.62 -10.60
N GLY A 62 6.78 -9.78 -10.04
CA GLY A 62 7.89 -10.59 -10.55
C GLY A 62 9.28 -9.98 -10.38
N ARG A 63 9.42 -8.82 -9.72
CA ARG A 63 10.70 -8.12 -9.51
C ARG A 63 11.07 -8.02 -8.03
N HIS A 64 10.14 -7.54 -7.22
CA HIS A 64 10.35 -7.30 -5.78
C HIS A 64 9.15 -7.78 -4.98
N MET A 65 9.20 -9.04 -4.51
CA MET A 65 8.06 -9.69 -3.84
C MET A 65 7.59 -8.95 -2.60
N VAL A 66 8.51 -8.46 -1.75
CA VAL A 66 8.15 -7.70 -0.54
C VAL A 66 7.40 -6.42 -0.89
N TYR A 67 7.89 -5.64 -1.86
CA TYR A 67 7.23 -4.40 -2.28
C TYR A 67 5.88 -4.67 -2.94
N PHE A 68 5.79 -5.74 -3.73
CA PHE A 68 4.52 -6.19 -4.29
C PHE A 68 3.49 -6.47 -3.18
N LEU A 69 3.89 -7.20 -2.13
CA LEU A 69 3.01 -7.53 -1.00
C LEU A 69 2.60 -6.31 -0.18
N GLU A 70 3.50 -5.34 0.02
CA GLU A 70 3.16 -4.08 0.70
C GLU A 70 2.12 -3.26 -0.07
N VAL A 71 2.28 -3.16 -1.39
CA VAL A 71 1.31 -2.45 -2.25
C VAL A 71 0.00 -3.24 -2.35
N LEU A 72 0.05 -4.57 -2.42
CA LEU A 72 -1.14 -5.43 -2.37
C LEU A 72 -1.96 -5.19 -1.10
N ALA A 73 -1.30 -5.03 0.06
CA ALA A 73 -2.00 -4.70 1.30
C ALA A 73 -2.63 -3.30 1.25
N ALA A 74 -1.97 -2.31 0.64
CA ALA A 74 -2.56 -1.00 0.41
C ALA A 74 -3.83 -1.08 -0.47
N ARG A 75 -3.78 -1.88 -1.54
CA ARG A 75 -4.93 -2.14 -2.42
C ARG A 75 -6.06 -2.85 -1.67
N ALA A 76 -5.75 -3.90 -0.92
CA ALA A 76 -6.75 -4.64 -0.14
C ALA A 76 -7.46 -3.75 0.88
N TRP A 77 -6.70 -2.93 1.62
CA TRP A 77 -7.25 -1.92 2.51
C TRP A 77 -8.18 -0.95 1.78
N LEU A 78 -7.76 -0.44 0.62
CA LEU A 78 -8.52 0.52 -0.17
C LEU A 78 -9.83 -0.08 -0.71
N GLU A 79 -9.78 -1.29 -1.25
CA GLU A 79 -10.96 -2.02 -1.72
C GLU A 79 -11.93 -2.31 -0.57
N LYS A 80 -11.41 -2.76 0.59
CA LYS A 80 -12.22 -3.00 1.78
C LYS A 80 -12.88 -1.71 2.29
N ARG A 81 -12.13 -0.61 2.34
CA ARG A 81 -12.62 0.70 2.78
C ARG A 81 -13.74 1.23 1.88
N ARG A 82 -13.59 1.11 0.56
CA ARG A 82 -14.53 1.67 -0.42
C ARG A 82 -15.73 0.77 -0.72
N PHE A 83 -15.49 -0.53 -0.82
CA PHE A 83 -16.49 -1.48 -1.33
C PHE A 83 -16.92 -2.53 -0.30
N GLY A 84 -16.32 -2.53 0.89
CA GLY A 84 -16.59 -3.53 1.94
C GLY A 84 -16.05 -4.94 1.63
N ARG A 85 -15.42 -5.15 0.47
CA ARG A 85 -14.93 -6.45 -0.01
C ARG A 85 -13.69 -6.29 -0.89
N TYR A 86 -12.92 -7.37 -1.03
CA TYR A 86 -11.82 -7.46 -1.98
C TYR A 86 -12.35 -7.80 -3.38
N SER A 87 -11.62 -7.36 -4.40
CA SER A 87 -11.78 -7.88 -5.76
C SER A 87 -11.29 -9.34 -5.82
N ARG A 88 -11.77 -10.12 -6.81
CA ARG A 88 -11.31 -11.51 -7.01
C ARG A 88 -9.80 -11.59 -7.20
N THR A 89 -9.23 -10.61 -7.88
CA THR A 89 -7.79 -10.49 -8.09
C THR A 89 -7.07 -10.32 -6.77
N THR A 90 -7.46 -9.32 -5.97
CA THR A 90 -6.86 -9.07 -4.65
C THR A 90 -7.01 -10.27 -3.72
N GLU A 91 -8.19 -10.91 -3.69
CA GLU A 91 -8.43 -12.09 -2.85
C GLU A 91 -7.53 -13.28 -3.23
N GLY A 92 -7.32 -13.50 -4.54
CA GLY A 92 -6.37 -14.50 -5.02
C GLY A 92 -4.92 -14.17 -4.67
N GLU A 93 -4.50 -12.92 -4.86
CA GLU A 93 -3.14 -12.47 -4.57
C GLU A 93 -2.83 -12.46 -3.07
N LEU A 94 -3.81 -12.20 -2.19
CA LEU A 94 -3.63 -12.20 -0.74
C LEU A 94 -3.17 -13.57 -0.20
N ARG A 95 -3.44 -14.67 -0.91
CA ARG A 95 -2.94 -16.00 -0.56
C ARG A 95 -1.42 -16.11 -0.60
N LEU A 96 -0.73 -15.17 -1.26
CA LEU A 96 0.74 -15.12 -1.25
C LEU A 96 1.30 -14.88 0.16
N PHE A 97 0.52 -14.28 1.06
CA PHE A 97 0.89 -14.10 2.46
C PHE A 97 0.85 -15.40 3.28
N ASP A 98 0.23 -16.46 2.76
CA ASP A 98 0.15 -17.76 3.44
C ASP A 98 1.45 -18.57 3.29
N SER A 99 2.40 -18.08 2.48
CA SER A 99 3.75 -18.63 2.43
C SER A 99 4.49 -18.36 3.74
N THR A 100 5.26 -19.35 4.24
CA THR A 100 5.95 -19.28 5.54
C THR A 100 6.86 -18.06 5.66
N SER A 101 7.46 -17.60 4.56
CA SER A 101 8.33 -16.42 4.49
C SER A 101 7.61 -15.08 4.63
N ALA A 102 6.28 -15.03 4.48
CA ALA A 102 5.51 -13.79 4.45
C ALA A 102 4.70 -13.51 5.73
N HIS A 103 4.65 -14.43 6.69
CA HIS A 103 3.87 -14.26 7.93
C HIS A 103 4.28 -13.03 8.74
N GLY A 104 5.58 -12.78 8.88
CA GLY A 104 6.06 -11.59 9.62
C GLY A 104 5.60 -10.28 8.97
N LEU A 105 5.68 -10.21 7.63
CA LEU A 105 5.19 -9.06 6.87
C LEU A 105 3.67 -8.91 7.00
N ARG A 106 2.92 -10.02 6.91
CA ARG A 106 1.46 -10.03 7.10
C ARG A 106 1.09 -9.45 8.47
N ASN A 107 1.73 -9.92 9.54
CA ASN A 107 1.48 -9.45 10.90
C ASN A 107 1.80 -7.96 11.06
N SER A 108 2.90 -7.49 10.49
CA SER A 108 3.28 -6.07 10.50
C SER A 108 2.23 -5.20 9.77
N LEU A 109 1.77 -5.64 8.59
CA LEU A 109 0.75 -4.92 7.82
C LEU A 109 -0.62 -4.94 8.49
N ALA A 110 -0.97 -6.02 9.20
CA ALA A 110 -2.19 -6.09 10.01
C ALA A 110 -2.10 -5.14 11.22
N ALA A 111 -0.96 -5.10 11.92
CA ALA A 111 -0.74 -4.16 13.03
C ALA A 111 -0.80 -2.69 12.59
N GLN A 112 -0.35 -2.40 11.36
CA GLN A 112 -0.49 -1.07 10.75
C GLN A 112 -1.92 -0.76 10.28
N GLY A 113 -2.83 -1.73 10.27
CA GLY A 113 -4.22 -1.57 9.87
C GLY A 113 -4.48 -1.67 8.36
N PHE A 114 -3.53 -2.19 7.58
CA PHE A 114 -3.72 -2.43 6.14
C PHE A 114 -4.33 -3.79 5.82
N LEU A 115 -4.20 -4.76 6.72
CA LEU A 115 -4.81 -6.09 6.59
C LEU A 115 -5.67 -6.41 7.81
N THR A 116 -6.68 -7.25 7.60
CA THR A 116 -7.55 -7.84 8.63
C THR A 116 -7.63 -9.33 8.44
#